data_AF-A0A0A2MHV9-F1
#
_entry.id   AF-A0A0A2MHV9-F1
#
_cell.length_a   1.000
_cell.length_b   1.000
_cell.length_c   1.000
_cell.angle_alpha   90.00
_cell.angle_beta   90.00
_cell.angle_gamma   90.00
#
_symmetry.space_group_name_H-M   'P 1'
#
loop_
_entity.id
_entity.type
_entity.pdbx_description
1 polymer ?
#
loop_
_entity_poly.entity_id
_entity_poly.type
_entity_poly.pdbx_seq_one_letter_code
_entity_poly.pdbx_strand_id
1 'polypeptide(L)' 'MRRLIREELVRKGVRSIFDEGEIYYFVTDIREKMPECKIDSDKIVRIPGGELVVEAQYVTYLTDFDKNRR' A
#
# COMPACT_ATOMS: atom_id res chain seq x y z
N MET A 1 -0.42 -15.88 8.62
CA MET A 1 0.42 -15.45 7.48
C MET A 1 0.18 -13.95 7.22
N ARG A 2 1.06 -13.04 7.68
CA ARG A 2 0.94 -11.58 7.47
C ARG A 2 2.28 -10.87 7.25
N ARG A 3 3.33 -11.57 6.82
CA ARG A 3 4.71 -11.02 6.71
C ARG A 3 5.19 -10.69 5.28
N LEU A 4 4.38 -10.89 4.24
CA LEU A 4 4.87 -10.90 2.85
C LEU A 4 4.71 -9.58 2.08
N ILE A 5 3.72 -8.75 2.45
CA ILE A 5 3.35 -7.59 1.63
C ILE A 5 4.48 -6.57 1.50
N ARG A 6 5.27 -6.35 2.56
CA ARG A 6 6.37 -5.38 2.55
C ARG A 6 7.48 -5.77 1.56
N GLU A 7 7.88 -7.03 1.55
CA GLU A 7 8.91 -7.52 0.63
C GLU A 7 8.40 -7.49 -0.82
N GLU A 8 7.12 -7.80 -1.04
CA GLU A 8 6.50 -7.77 -2.36
C GLU A 8 6.38 -6.34 -2.91
N LEU A 9 6.04 -5.36 -2.08
CA LEU A 9 6.05 -3.94 -2.45
C LEU A 9 7.42 -3.53 -2.98
N VAL A 10 8.50 -3.92 -2.29
CA VAL A 10 9.88 -3.63 -2.72
C VAL A 10 10.22 -4.36 -4.03
N ARG A 11 9.89 -5.66 -4.14
CA ARG A 11 10.15 -6.46 -5.35
C ARG A 11 9.41 -5.94 -6.58
N LYS A 12 8.21 -5.39 -6.39
CA LYS A 12 7.41 -4.78 -7.45
C LYS A 12 7.88 -3.36 -7.79
N GLY A 13 8.86 -2.83 -7.06
CA GLY A 13 9.42 -1.51 -7.30
C GLY A 13 8.50 -0.38 -6.84
N VAL A 14 7.63 -0.62 -5.85
CA VAL A 14 6.82 0.44 -5.24
C VAL A 14 7.74 1.40 -4.50
N ARG A 15 7.67 2.69 -4.85
CA ARG A 15 8.44 3.73 -4.15
C ARG A 15 8.04 3.78 -2.67
N SER A 16 9.00 4.15 -1.83
CA SER A 16 8.78 4.37 -0.41
C SER A 16 9.50 5.61 0.09
N ILE A 17 8.99 6.19 1.16
CA ILE A 17 9.64 7.25 1.94
C ILE A 17 9.84 6.78 3.38
N PHE A 18 10.83 7.39 4.04
CA PHE A 18 11.05 7.23 5.47
C PHE A 18 10.70 8.54 6.17
N ASP A 19 9.76 8.49 7.10
CA ASP A 19 9.29 9.65 7.84
C ASP A 19 9.02 9.27 9.30
N GLU A 20 9.51 10.08 10.24
CA GLU A 20 9.39 9.89 11.69
C GLU A 20 9.73 8.49 12.24
N GLY A 21 10.63 7.75 11.57
CA GLY A 21 10.99 6.39 11.99
C GLY A 21 10.20 5.27 11.29
N GLU A 22 9.19 5.63 10.51
CA GLU A 22 8.30 4.71 9.81
C GLU A 22 8.51 4.75 8.30
N ILE A 23 8.17 3.65 7.63
CA ILE A 23 8.26 3.52 6.16
C ILE A 23 6.87 3.54 5.55
N TYR A 24 6.67 4.50 4.66
CA TYR A 24 5.44 4.62 3.90
C TYR A 24 5.67 4.33 2.43
N TYR A 25 4.67 3.75 1.78
CA TYR A 25 4.70 3.36 0.37
C TYR A 25 3.70 4.20 -0.42
N PHE A 26 4.06 4.61 -1.64
CA PHE A 26 3.19 5.47 -2.45
C PHE A 26 1.94 4.72 -2.93
N VAL A 27 0.76 5.27 -2.63
CA VAL A 27 -0.52 4.68 -3.00
C VAL A 27 -0.69 4.53 -4.51
N THR A 28 -0.20 5.52 -5.28
CA THR A 28 -0.25 5.48 -6.75
C THR A 28 0.55 4.29 -7.29
N ASP A 29 1.79 4.13 -6.82
CA ASP A 29 2.65 3.01 -7.21
C ASP A 29 2.04 1.65 -6.83
N ILE A 30 1.42 1.53 -5.66
CA ILE A 30 0.74 0.30 -5.23
C ILE A 30 -0.40 -0.03 -6.20
N ARG A 31 -1.25 0.95 -6.53
CA ARG A 31 -2.39 0.75 -7.45
C ARG A 31 -1.95 0.39 -8.86
N GLU A 32 -0.84 0.93 -9.33
CA GLU A 32 -0.30 0.67 -10.66
C GLU A 32 0.40 -0.70 -10.75
N LYS A 33 1.22 -1.04 -9.75
CA LYS A 33 2.12 -2.21 -9.80
C LYS A 33 1.54 -3.46 -9.12
N MET A 34 0.58 -3.26 -8.22
CA MET A 34 -0.09 -4.32 -7.46
C MET A 34 -1.61 -4.05 -7.39
N PRO A 35 -2.32 -4.02 -8.54
CA PRO A 35 -3.77 -3.78 -8.57
C PRO A 35 -4.58 -4.85 -7.82
N GLU A 36 -3.99 -6.02 -7.56
CA GLU A 36 -4.52 -7.07 -6.70
C GLU A 36 -4.51 -6.73 -5.20
N CYS A 37 -3.96 -5.58 -4.80
CA CYS A 37 -3.94 -5.13 -3.41
C CYS A 37 -5.06 -4.15 -3.09
N LYS A 38 -5.60 -4.30 -1.89
CA LYS A 38 -6.47 -3.36 -1.21
C LYS A 38 -5.65 -2.53 -0.22
N ILE A 39 -5.97 -1.25 -0.15
CA ILE A 39 -5.35 -0.29 0.77
C ILE A 39 -6.46 0.19 1.71
N ASP A 40 -6.19 0.21 3.01
CA ASP A 40 -7.07 0.84 3.98
C ASP A 40 -7.06 2.37 3.76
N SER A 41 -8.16 2.91 3.23
CA SER A 41 -8.28 4.34 2.90
C SER A 41 -8.20 5.25 4.12
N ASP A 42 -8.60 4.76 5.30
CA ASP A 42 -8.59 5.53 6.55
C ASP A 42 -7.17 5.66 7.12
N LYS A 43 -6.22 4.90 6.57
CA LYS A 43 -4.81 4.89 6.95
C LYS A 43 -3.91 5.58 5.92
N ILE A 44 -4.49 6.16 4.86
CA ILE A 44 -3.75 6.92 3.87
C ILE A 44 -3.40 8.29 4.44
N VAL A 45 -2.12 8.62 4.39
CA VAL A 45 -1.59 9.93 4.80
C VAL A 45 -1.22 10.72 3.56
N ARG A 46 -1.47 12.04 3.58
CA ARG A 46 -1.01 12.96 2.55
C ARG A 46 0.26 13.65 3.03
N ILE A 47 1.34 13.51 2.25
CA ILE A 47 2.64 14.13 2.56
C ILE A 47 2.77 15.50 1.89
N PRO A 48 3.72 16.35 2.34
CA PRO A 48 4.09 17.57 1.62
C PRO A 48 4.41 17.25 0.15
N GLY A 49 3.79 18.00 -0.78
CA GLY A 49 3.82 17.69 -2.22
C GLY A 49 2.53 17.04 -2.75
N GLY A 50 1.61 16.65 -1.87
CA GLY A 50 0.27 16.20 -2.25
C GLY A 50 0.17 14.72 -2.62
N GLU A 51 1.28 13.99 -2.61
CA GLU A 51 1.28 12.54 -2.80
C GLU A 51 0.64 11.83 -1.60
N LEU A 52 0.05 10.66 -1.87
CA LEU A 52 -0.64 9.82 -0.89
C LEU A 52 0.23 8.60 -0.59
N VAL A 53 0.42 8.31 0.69
CA VAL A 53 1.27 7.22 1.16
C VAL A 53 0.57 6.39 2.24
N VAL A 54 1.02 5.16 2.44
CA VAL A 54 0.45 4.23 3.44
C VAL A 54 1.52 3.28 3.96
N GLU A 55 1.43 2.88 5.23
CA GLU A 55 2.30 1.84 5.76
C GLU A 55 1.96 0.46 5.19
N ALA A 56 2.96 -0.41 5.03
CA ALA A 56 2.78 -1.75 4.47
C ALA A 56 1.74 -2.60 5.23
N GLN A 57 1.60 -2.42 6.55
CA GLN A 57 0.65 -3.21 7.36
C GLN A 57 -0.82 -2.97 7.02
N TYR A 58 -1.12 -1.86 6.33
CA TYR A 58 -2.47 -1.49 5.89
C TYR A 58 -2.72 -1.82 4.41
N VAL A 59 -1.79 -2.54 3.78
CA VAL A 59 -1.93 -3.08 2.42
C VAL A 59 -2.16 -4.58 2.53
N THR A 60 -3.23 -5.06 1.90
CA THR A 60 -3.61 -6.48 1.93
C THR A 60 -4.00 -6.93 0.53
N TYR A 61 -3.77 -8.19 0.18
CA TYR A 61 -4.32 -8.74 -1.05
C TYR A 61 -5.85 -8.71 -1.06
N LEU A 62 -6.43 -8.40 -2.22
CA LEU A 62 -7.85 -8.58 -2.48
C LEU A 62 -8.18 -10.05 -2.25
N THR A 63 -9.06 -10.32 -1.29
CA THR A 63 -9.62 -11.65 -1.14
C THR A 63 -10.76 -11.82 -2.13
N ASP A 64 -11.13 -13.06 -2.48
CA ASP A 64 -12.28 -13.30 -3.35
C ASP A 64 -13.59 -12.74 -2.76
N PHE A 65 -13.63 -12.46 -1.46
CA PHE A 65 -14.73 -11.76 -0.79
C PHE A 65 -14.86 -10.28 -1.22
N ASP A 66 -13.74 -9.62 -1.52
CA ASP A 66 -13.73 -8.21 -1.97
C ASP A 66 -14.26 -8.04 -3.40
N LYS A 67 -14.22 -9.10 -4.23
CA LYS A 67 -14.66 -9.06 -5.63
C LYS A 67 -16.19 -9.07 -5.81
N ASN A 68 -16.95 -9.41 -4.76
CA ASN A 68 -18.37 -9.75 -4.87
C ASN A 68 -19.36 -8.70 -4.32
N ARG A 69 -18.92 -7.47 -4.04
CA ARG A 69 -19.82 -6.33 -3.77
C ARG A 69 -20.00 -5.51 -5.05
N ARG A 70 -20.97 -5.91 -5.87
CA ARG A 70 -21.57 -5.08 -6.93
C ARG A 70 -22.93 -4.58 -6.48
#